data_AF-N9QGW4-F1
#
_entry.id   AF-N9QGW4-F1
#
_cell.length_a   1.000
_cell.length_b   1.000
_cell.length_c   1.000
_cell.angle_alpha   90.00
_cell.angle_beta   90.00
_cell.angle_gamma   90.00
#
_symmetry.space_group_name_H-M   'P 1'
#
loop_
_entity.id
_entity.type
_entity.pdbx_description
1 polymer ?
#
loop_
_entity_poly.entity_id
_entity_poly.type
_entity_poly.pdbx_seq_one_letter_code
_entity_poly.pdbx_strand_id
1 'polypeptide(L)'
;MLFNKIKKKIILHKKNEQIFYELALTEFSTGYKRPGLWAMALSKSDGSIEKANALYIGLLAEEIKSDEYLEASEIKAIEKQQYFLQVERAKELDRMKKIVDKLEKEKQKEMKKLIDPRFKEPQPYVKKEH
;
A
#
# COMPACT_ATOMS: atom_id res chain seq x y z
N MET A 1 4.00 -22.66 -28.78
CA MET A 1 3.80 -21.35 -28.10
C MET A 1 4.09 -21.36 -26.59
N LEU A 2 4.03 -22.50 -25.89
CA LEU A 2 4.35 -22.60 -24.45
C LEU A 2 5.87 -22.63 -24.17
N PHE A 3 6.64 -23.35 -24.97
CA PHE A 3 8.10 -23.45 -24.85
C PHE A 3 8.82 -22.09 -24.93
N ASN A 4 8.37 -21.22 -25.84
CA ASN A 4 8.91 -19.87 -25.97
C ASN A 4 8.62 -19.00 -24.72
N LYS A 5 7.49 -19.22 -24.03
CA LYS A 5 7.18 -18.52 -22.76
C LYS A 5 8.10 -18.99 -21.62
N ILE A 6 8.37 -20.29 -21.52
CA ILE A 6 9.29 -20.85 -20.52
C ILE A 6 10.72 -20.36 -20.77
N LYS A 7 11.21 -20.41 -22.01
CA LYS A 7 12.51 -19.88 -22.38
C LYS A 7 12.66 -18.39 -22.04
N LYS A 8 11.64 -17.57 -22.35
CA LYS A 8 11.64 -16.15 -21.98
C LYS A 8 11.73 -15.94 -20.47
N LYS A 9 10.98 -16.72 -19.67
CA LYS A 9 11.07 -16.65 -18.20
C LYS A 9 12.45 -17.03 -17.69
N ILE A 10 13.07 -18.07 -18.23
CA ILE A 10 14.43 -18.48 -17.83
C ILE A 10 15.45 -17.41 -18.20
N ILE A 11 15.35 -16.83 -19.40
CA ILE A 11 16.26 -15.75 -19.83
C ILE A 11 16.10 -14.52 -18.95
N LEU A 12 14.85 -14.14 -18.64
CA LEU A 12 14.57 -13.03 -17.75
C LEU A 12 15.11 -13.30 -16.35
N HIS A 13 14.92 -14.52 -15.83
CA HIS A 13 15.46 -14.92 -14.53
C HIS A 13 16.98 -14.81 -14.48
N LYS A 14 17.69 -15.31 -15.51
CA LYS A 14 19.15 -15.20 -15.62
C LYS A 14 19.63 -13.76 -15.70
N LYS A 15 18.92 -12.89 -16.43
CA LYS A 15 19.26 -11.46 -16.48
C LYS A 15 19.05 -10.79 -15.12
N ASN A 16 17.98 -11.12 -14.42
CA ASN A 16 17.73 -10.60 -13.08
C ASN A 16 18.80 -11.08 -12.10
N GLU A 17 19.24 -12.33 -12.21
CA GLU A 17 20.33 -12.87 -11.40
C GLU A 17 21.65 -12.13 -11.65
N GLN A 18 21.99 -11.83 -12.91
CA GLN A 18 23.17 -11.03 -13.24
C GLN A 18 23.16 -9.65 -12.58
N ILE A 19 22.01 -8.97 -12.51
CA ILE A 19 21.89 -7.66 -11.85
C ILE A 19 22.28 -7.76 -10.37
N PHE A 20 21.85 -8.80 -9.65
CA PHE A 20 22.23 -8.97 -8.25
C PHE A 20 23.72 -9.22 -8.06
N TYR A 21 24.34 -9.98 -8.96
CA TYR A 21 25.78 -10.18 -8.95
C TYR A 21 26.56 -8.91 -9.33
N GLU A 22 26.05 -8.10 -10.25
CA GLU A 22 26.62 -6.79 -10.58
C GLU A 22 26.57 -5.85 -9.37
N LEU A 23 25.41 -5.76 -8.71
CA LEU A 23 25.25 -4.97 -7.48
C LEU A 23 26.17 -5.49 -6.36
N ALA A 24 26.23 -6.80 -6.14
CA ALA A 24 27.13 -7.41 -5.17
C ALA A 24 28.61 -7.10 -5.48
N LEU A 25 29.00 -7.09 -6.76
CA LEU A 25 30.36 -6.74 -7.16
C LEU A 25 30.64 -5.25 -6.92
N THR A 26 29.68 -4.36 -7.18
CA THR A 26 29.83 -2.94 -6.87
C THR A 26 29.99 -2.71 -5.37
N GLU A 27 29.17 -3.34 -4.53
CA GLU A 27 29.28 -3.27 -3.06
C GLU A 27 30.63 -3.84 -2.60
N PHE A 28 31.03 -5.02 -3.09
CA PHE A 28 32.32 -5.63 -2.79
C PHE A 28 33.50 -4.71 -3.16
N SER A 29 33.43 -4.04 -4.31
CA SER A 29 34.48 -3.15 -4.81
C SER A 29 34.66 -1.90 -3.94
N THR A 30 33.67 -1.52 -3.13
CA THR A 30 33.83 -0.41 -2.15
C THR A 30 34.80 -0.76 -1.02
N GLY A 31 35.09 -2.04 -0.80
CA GLY A 31 35.89 -2.53 0.31
C GLY A 31 35.15 -2.62 1.65
N TYR A 32 33.92 -2.10 1.73
CA TYR A 32 33.07 -2.29 2.90
C TYR A 32 32.47 -3.69 2.89
N LYS A 33 32.65 -4.43 3.99
CA LYS A 33 32.17 -5.81 4.12
C LYS A 33 31.11 -5.91 5.21
N ARG A 34 30.00 -6.59 4.90
CA ARG A 34 29.01 -7.01 5.89
C ARG A 34 29.66 -8.09 6.77
N PRO A 35 29.95 -7.82 8.05
CA PRO A 35 30.84 -8.66 8.85
C PRO A 35 30.30 -10.09 9.04
N GLY A 36 28.98 -10.25 9.20
CA GLY A 36 28.34 -11.56 9.31
C GLY A 36 28.50 -12.41 8.05
N LEU A 37 28.15 -11.86 6.88
CA LEU A 37 28.31 -12.55 5.60
C LEU A 37 29.78 -12.85 5.29
N TRP A 38 30.68 -11.92 5.62
CA TRP A 38 32.11 -12.12 5.42
C TRP A 38 32.65 -13.26 6.29
N ALA A 39 32.24 -13.35 7.55
CA ALA A 39 32.59 -14.46 8.43
C ALA A 39 32.05 -15.80 7.90
N MET A 40 30.84 -15.83 7.36
CA MET A 40 30.27 -17.03 6.72
C MET A 40 31.05 -17.45 5.46
N ALA A 41 31.50 -16.49 4.66
CA ALA A 41 32.30 -16.77 3.49
C ALA A 41 33.69 -17.30 3.87
N LEU A 42 34.33 -16.69 4.88
CA LEU A 42 35.62 -17.13 5.41
C LEU A 42 35.54 -18.55 5.99
N SER A 43 34.52 -18.87 6.78
CA SER A 43 34.39 -20.20 7.40
C SER A 43 34.23 -21.34 6.37
N LYS A 44 33.72 -21.03 5.17
CA LYS A 44 33.53 -21.97 4.06
C LYS A 44 34.65 -21.93 3.02
N SER A 45 35.66 -21.09 3.23
CA SER A 45 36.72 -20.85 2.25
C SER A 45 37.93 -21.77 2.38
N ASP A 46 37.95 -22.64 3.40
CA ASP A 46 39.09 -23.52 3.73
C ASP A 46 40.42 -22.74 3.84
N GLY A 47 40.35 -21.48 4.27
CA GLY A 47 41.51 -20.60 4.43
C GLY A 47 41.96 -19.85 3.17
N SER A 48 41.33 -20.06 2.00
CA SER A 48 41.63 -19.30 0.79
C SER A 48 40.85 -17.98 0.73
N ILE A 49 41.57 -16.87 0.59
CA ILE A 49 40.98 -15.53 0.47
C ILE A 49 40.21 -15.39 -0.84
N GLU A 50 40.71 -15.95 -1.94
CA GLU A 50 40.07 -15.93 -3.25
C GLU A 50 38.74 -16.68 -3.22
N LYS A 51 38.74 -17.85 -2.56
CA LYS A 51 37.51 -18.63 -2.34
C LYS A 51 36.54 -17.89 -1.44
N ALA A 52 37.02 -17.25 -0.37
CA ALA A 52 36.18 -16.42 0.50
C ALA A 52 35.56 -15.25 -0.26
N ASN A 53 36.31 -14.57 -1.12
CA ASN A 53 35.80 -13.47 -1.93
C ASN A 53 34.70 -13.94 -2.89
N ALA A 54 34.91 -15.06 -3.60
CA ALA A 54 33.90 -15.63 -4.50
C ALA A 54 32.62 -16.04 -3.74
N LEU A 55 32.78 -16.70 -2.59
CA LEU A 55 31.65 -17.07 -1.73
C LEU A 55 30.91 -15.85 -1.19
N TYR A 56 31.64 -14.82 -0.79
CA TYR A 56 31.06 -13.58 -0.26
C TYR A 56 30.23 -12.84 -1.31
N ILE A 57 30.71 -12.73 -2.55
CA ILE A 57 29.95 -12.11 -3.65
C ILE A 57 28.65 -12.88 -3.90
N GLY A 58 28.67 -14.21 -3.84
CA GLY A 58 27.46 -15.03 -3.94
C GLY A 58 26.47 -14.77 -2.82
N LEU A 59 26.94 -14.79 -1.57
CA LEU A 59 26.10 -14.48 -0.40
C LEU A 59 25.53 -13.07 -0.45
N LEU A 60 26.31 -12.08 -0.91
CA LEU A 60 25.83 -10.71 -1.09
C LEU A 60 24.71 -10.64 -2.13
N ALA A 61 24.86 -11.32 -3.28
CA ALA A 61 23.84 -11.32 -4.31
C ALA A 61 22.51 -11.94 -3.80
N GLU A 62 22.60 -13.01 -3.00
CA GLU A 62 21.44 -13.62 -2.36
C GLU A 62 20.79 -12.72 -1.31
N GLU A 63 21.59 -12.01 -0.52
CA GLU A 63 21.10 -11.06 0.49
C GLU A 63 20.38 -9.87 -0.16
N ILE A 64 21.02 -9.23 -1.14
CA ILE A 64 20.43 -8.10 -1.89
C ILE A 64 19.09 -8.50 -2.52
N LYS A 65 19.03 -9.70 -3.10
CA LYS A 65 17.80 -10.25 -3.66
C LYS A 65 16.72 -10.49 -2.60
N SER A 66 17.12 -10.93 -1.41
CA SER A 66 16.21 -11.17 -0.29
C SER A 66 15.67 -9.85 0.25
N ASP A 67 16.53 -8.84 0.40
CA ASP A 67 16.18 -7.48 0.79
C ASP A 67 15.12 -6.90 -0.17
N GLU A 68 15.37 -6.95 -1.48
CA GLU A 68 14.41 -6.46 -2.49
C GLU A 68 13.07 -7.21 -2.42
N TYR A 69 13.10 -8.53 -2.19
CA TYR A 69 11.88 -9.32 -2.05
C TYR A 69 11.07 -8.93 -0.82
N LEU A 70 11.74 -8.72 0.32
CA LEU A 70 11.09 -8.30 1.57
C LEU A 70 10.46 -6.92 1.40
N GLU A 71 11.19 -5.94 0.88
CA GLU A 71 10.67 -4.60 0.60
C GLU A 71 9.45 -4.64 -0.33
N ALA A 72 9.53 -5.38 -1.43
CA ALA A 72 8.42 -5.54 -2.36
C ALA A 72 7.19 -6.21 -1.71
N SER A 73 7.40 -7.10 -0.75
CA SER A 73 6.33 -7.77 -0.01
C SER A 73 5.64 -6.82 0.99
N GLU A 74 6.43 -5.99 1.68
CA GLU A 74 5.92 -4.98 2.61
C GLU A 74 5.11 -3.90 1.89
N ILE A 75 5.62 -3.40 0.77
CA ILE A 75 4.91 -2.43 -0.08
C ILE A 75 3.55 -2.98 -0.51
N LYS A 76 3.50 -4.22 -0.99
CA LYS A 76 2.22 -4.86 -1.38
C LYS A 76 1.26 -5.01 -0.20
N ALA A 77 1.77 -5.30 0.99
CA ALA A 77 0.95 -5.39 2.19
C ALA A 77 0.34 -4.03 2.56
N ILE A 78 1.15 -2.97 2.50
CA ILE A 78 0.73 -1.58 2.73
C ILE A 78 -0.32 -1.15 1.71
N GLU A 79 -0.07 -1.37 0.42
CA GLU A 79 -1.01 -1.05 -0.66
C GLU A 79 -2.36 -1.76 -0.46
N LYS A 80 -2.33 -3.04 -0.08
CA LYS A 80 -3.54 -3.81 0.21
C LYS A 80 -4.31 -3.25 1.41
N GLN A 81 -3.62 -2.86 2.48
CA GLN A 81 -4.24 -2.22 3.64
C GLN A 81 -4.85 -0.87 3.28
N GLN A 82 -4.13 -0.04 2.52
CA GLN A 82 -4.63 1.25 2.05
C GLN A 82 -5.87 1.08 1.16
N TYR A 83 -5.84 0.12 0.25
CA TYR A 83 -7.01 -0.20 -0.58
C TYR A 83 -8.22 -0.59 0.27
N PHE A 84 -8.04 -1.46 1.27
CA PHE A 84 -9.12 -1.87 2.17
C PHE A 84 -9.71 -0.68 2.94
N LEU A 85 -8.85 0.18 3.50
CA LEU A 85 -9.25 1.41 4.20
C LEU A 85 -10.01 2.38 3.29
N GLN A 86 -9.58 2.53 2.03
CA GLN A 86 -10.28 3.38 1.06
C GLN A 86 -11.68 2.84 0.74
N VAL A 87 -11.80 1.52 0.55
CA VAL A 87 -13.10 0.87 0.32
C VAL A 87 -14.04 1.03 1.51
N GLU A 88 -13.53 0.86 2.73
CA GLU A 88 -14.30 1.03 3.96
C GLU A 88 -14.76 2.49 4.13
N ARG A 89 -13.85 3.46 3.95
CA ARG A 89 -14.17 4.88 3.96
C ARG A 89 -15.21 5.26 2.91
N ALA A 90 -15.12 4.70 1.70
CA ALA A 90 -16.10 4.95 0.65
C ALA A 90 -17.50 4.45 1.02
N LYS A 91 -17.60 3.26 1.64
CA LYS A 91 -18.87 2.72 2.16
C LYS A 91 -19.44 3.59 3.27
N GLU A 92 -18.60 4.08 4.16
CA GLU A 92 -19.03 4.95 5.26
C GLU A 92 -19.51 6.32 4.76
N LEU A 93 -18.79 6.92 3.81
CA LEU A 93 -19.23 8.14 3.13
C LEU A 93 -20.58 7.95 2.43
N ASP A 94 -20.82 6.83 1.77
CA ASP A 94 -22.12 6.52 1.15
C ASP A 94 -23.25 6.43 2.20
N ARG A 95 -22.99 5.78 3.34
CA ARG A 95 -23.95 5.72 4.46
C ARG A 95 -24.24 7.11 5.03
N MET A 96 -23.20 7.92 5.26
CA MET A 96 -23.35 9.28 5.77
C MET A 96 -24.15 10.15 4.80
N LYS A 97 -23.86 10.08 3.49
CA LYS A 97 -24.64 10.80 2.47
C LYS A 97 -26.12 10.46 2.54
N LYS A 98 -26.48 9.19 2.64
CA LYS A 98 -27.89 8.76 2.77
C LYS A 98 -28.56 9.32 4.02
N ILE A 99 -27.84 9.41 5.14
CA ILE A 99 -28.36 10.00 6.38
C ILE A 99 -28.56 11.51 6.22
N VAL A 100 -27.57 12.22 5.67
CA VAL A 100 -27.64 13.66 5.42
C VAL A 100 -28.82 13.99 4.49
N ASP A 101 -28.96 13.27 3.37
CA ASP A 101 -30.07 13.46 2.43
C ASP A 101 -31.44 13.26 3.10
N LYS A 102 -31.54 12.33 4.06
CA LYS A 102 -32.76 12.08 4.81
C LYS A 102 -33.07 13.23 5.78
N LEU A 103 -32.07 13.70 6.51
CA LEU A 103 -32.19 14.83 7.44
C LEU A 103 -32.54 16.13 6.71
N GLU A 104 -31.96 16.39 5.54
CA GLU A 104 -32.29 17.55 4.72
C GLU A 104 -33.74 17.51 4.25
N LYS A 105 -34.25 16.35 3.81
CA LYS A 105 -35.65 16.18 3.44
C LYS A 105 -36.60 16.41 4.63
N GLU A 106 -36.23 15.94 5.81
CA GLU A 106 -37.00 16.18 7.04
C GLU A 106 -37.02 17.66 7.41
N LYS A 107 -35.87 18.34 7.41
CA LYS A 107 -35.78 19.80 7.61
C LYS A 107 -36.61 20.59 6.61
N GLN A 108 -36.58 20.22 5.32
CA GLN A 108 -37.38 20.89 4.31
C GLN A 108 -38.89 20.72 4.54
N LYS A 109 -39.33 19.53 4.98
CA LYS A 109 -40.73 19.30 5.35
C LYS A 109 -41.13 20.15 6.55
N GLU A 110 -40.29 20.23 7.58
CA GLU A 110 -40.53 21.09 8.74
C GLU A 110 -40.61 22.57 8.35
N MET A 111 -39.62 23.07 7.61
CA MET A 111 -39.63 24.46 7.12
C MET A 111 -40.90 24.80 6.33
N LYS A 112 -41.38 23.91 5.45
CA LYS A 112 -42.63 24.14 4.70
C LYS A 112 -43.86 24.22 5.60
N LYS A 113 -43.89 23.49 6.72
CA LYS A 113 -44.98 23.61 7.71
C LYS A 113 -44.98 24.97 8.40
N LEU A 114 -43.81 25.55 8.68
CA LEU A 114 -43.68 26.87 9.30
C LEU A 114 -44.06 28.05 8.37
N ILE A 115 -44.06 27.84 7.05
CA ILE A 115 -44.34 28.88 6.04
C ILE A 115 -45.82 28.85 5.58
N ASP A 116 -46.68 28.03 6.19
CA ASP A 116 -48.11 27.93 5.82
C ASP A 116 -48.82 29.31 5.92
N PRO A 117 -49.30 29.88 4.80
CA PRO A 117 -49.91 31.20 4.77
C PRO A 117 -51.23 31.31 5.56
N ARG A 118 -51.84 30.20 6.01
CA ARG A 118 -53.07 30.22 6.84
C ARG A 118 -52.87 30.78 8.25
N PHE A 119 -51.65 30.94 8.73
CA PHE A 119 -51.35 31.47 10.07
C PHE A 119 -50.97 32.96 10.10
N LYS A 120 -51.00 33.67 8.96
CA LYS A 120 -50.64 35.10 8.88
C LYS A 120 -51.80 36.07 9.04
N GLU A 121 -53.05 35.61 9.05
CA GLU A 121 -54.19 36.51 9.25
C GLU A 121 -54.44 36.71 10.75
N PRO A 122 -54.37 37.96 11.26
CA PRO A 122 -54.78 38.24 12.64
C PRO A 122 -56.24 37.84 12.79
N GLN A 123 -56.52 36.91 13.72
CA GLN A 123 -57.90 36.49 13.94
C GLN A 123 -58.74 37.71 14.38
N PRO A 124 -59.92 37.94 13.76
CA PRO A 124 -60.77 39.06 14.14
C PRO A 124 -61.16 38.91 15.62
N TYR A 125 -60.85 39.93 16.41
CA TYR A 125 -61.13 39.96 17.83
C TYR A 125 -62.65 40.03 18.04
N VAL A 126 -63.27 38.90 18.36
CA VAL A 126 -64.69 38.86 18.70
C VAL A 126 -64.85 39.49 20.09
N LYS A 127 -65.24 40.76 20.13
CA LYS A 127 -65.67 41.40 21.38
C LYS A 127 -66.93 40.67 21.85
N LYS A 128 -66.84 39.98 22.99
CA LYS A 128 -68.02 39.49 23.70
C LYS A 128 -68.70 40.70 24.33
N GLU A 129 -69.83 41.10 23.77
CA GLU A 129 -70.73 42.06 24.42
C GLU A 129 -71.46 41.31 25.55
N HIS A 130 -71.39 41.89 26.75
CA HIS A 130 -72.17 41.52 27.93
C HIS A 130 -73.16 42.64 28.20
#